data_AF-A0A3C2APB2-F1
#
_entry.id   AF-A0A3C2APB2-F1
#
_cell.length_a   1.000
_cell.length_b   1.000
_cell.length_c   1.000
_cell.angle_alpha   90.00
_cell.angle_beta   90.00
_cell.angle_gamma   90.00
#
_symmetry.space_group_name_H-M   'P 1'
#
loop_
_entity.id
_entity.type
_entity.pdbx_description
1 polymer ?
#
loop_
_entity_poly.entity_id
_entity_poly.type
_entity_poly.pdbx_seq_one_letter_code
_entity_poly.pdbx_strand_id
1 'polypeptide(L)'
;MKKLLLPVFLCLFSAPAMAQVCYADLSYAANGPGVYPFTVATPNCGDTLGTKTIVSITDTTVSITSPIMLDVTIYYDSTRVMSVSNLPPGLSFGTDVDGVTNANIPYGAWVNGGSFPNITPAVGCVYVHGPESAWLAAQSGGTSGVYTIQVEYDARIVQTVPDVSAFGVPNGTWLSDVDPMFGGGSININVPIDTYPSVQFELDTIIGDSVVDAVTFETYTATPGAAGYFWTVTGGAIISGQGSNEIEVLWEFGNPTGLVEVVAGDGQSCEQSESVIITSITASIFETATLNTRVYPNPSNGIFNIELETSDMVSLSVMDLSGKIVQAEQYSGSIHNLDLSGFEKGVYLLRLETTEGRAVSKVILN
;
A
#
# COMPACT_ATOMS: atom_id res chain seq x y z
N MET A 1 -11.53 -23.51 -55.55
CA MET A 1 -11.01 -22.12 -55.41
C MET A 1 -12.23 -21.26 -55.11
N LYS A 2 -12.43 -20.60 -53.96
CA LYS A 2 -11.54 -19.73 -53.19
C LYS A 2 -11.92 -19.81 -51.70
N LYS A 3 -10.92 -19.98 -50.83
CA LYS A 3 -11.05 -19.76 -49.38
C LYS A 3 -11.13 -18.25 -49.16
N LEU A 4 -12.18 -17.77 -48.50
CA LEU A 4 -12.30 -16.37 -48.10
C LEU A 4 -11.49 -16.20 -46.80
N LEU A 5 -10.31 -15.60 -46.92
CA LEU A 5 -9.47 -15.19 -45.80
C LEU A 5 -10.12 -13.96 -45.15
N LEU A 6 -10.51 -14.08 -43.88
CA LEU A 6 -10.93 -12.98 -43.03
C LEU A 6 -9.66 -12.33 -42.46
N PRO A 7 -9.35 -11.05 -42.74
CA PRO A 7 -8.19 -10.41 -42.13
C PRO A 7 -8.54 -10.03 -40.69
N VAL A 8 -7.78 -10.56 -39.73
CA VAL A 8 -7.78 -10.07 -38.35
C VAL A 8 -7.12 -8.70 -38.36
N PHE A 9 -7.93 -7.65 -38.29
CA PHE A 9 -7.46 -6.28 -38.12
C PHE A 9 -7.16 -6.10 -36.62
N LEU A 10 -5.89 -6.24 -36.25
CA LEU A 10 -5.42 -5.90 -34.90
C LEU A 10 -5.50 -4.38 -34.75
N CYS A 11 -6.63 -3.90 -34.24
CA CYS A 11 -6.81 -2.51 -33.85
C CYS A 11 -5.97 -2.27 -32.59
N LEU A 12 -4.72 -1.81 -32.79
CA LEU A 12 -3.94 -1.15 -31.75
C LEU A 12 -4.68 0.14 -31.39
N PHE A 13 -5.55 0.07 -30.37
CA PHE A 13 -5.97 1.26 -29.64
C PHE A 13 -4.73 1.80 -28.93
N SER A 14 -4.07 2.78 -29.53
CA SER A 14 -3.26 3.72 -28.78
C SER A 14 -4.22 4.43 -27.82
N ALA A 15 -4.16 4.08 -26.53
CA ALA A 15 -4.80 4.90 -25.51
C ALA A 15 -4.28 6.34 -25.69
N PRO A 16 -5.16 7.35 -25.77
CA PRO A 16 -4.69 8.72 -25.69
C PRO A 16 -3.96 8.87 -24.37
N ALA A 17 -2.74 9.43 -24.40
CA ALA A 17 -2.04 9.81 -23.19
C ALA A 17 -2.99 10.68 -22.36
N MET A 18 -3.38 10.20 -21.19
CA MET A 18 -4.15 11.01 -20.25
C MET A 18 -3.30 12.24 -19.93
N ALA A 19 -3.83 13.43 -20.23
CA ALA A 19 -3.24 14.67 -19.75
C ALA A 19 -3.10 14.55 -18.23
N GLN A 20 -1.87 14.70 -17.75
CA GLN A 20 -1.51 14.46 -16.38
C GLN A 20 -1.92 15.69 -15.57
N VAL A 21 -3.04 15.61 -14.84
CA VAL A 21 -3.60 16.76 -14.13
C VAL A 21 -3.00 16.84 -12.73
N CYS A 22 -2.42 17.99 -12.38
CA CYS A 22 -1.96 18.30 -11.03
C CYS A 22 -2.87 19.36 -10.38
N TYR A 23 -2.91 19.41 -9.04
CA TYR A 23 -3.77 20.32 -8.29
C TYR A 23 -2.96 21.20 -7.34
N ALA A 24 -3.31 22.49 -7.30
CA ALA A 24 -2.68 23.45 -6.41
C ALA A 24 -3.16 23.28 -4.96
N ASP A 25 -2.24 23.36 -3.99
CA ASP A 25 -2.56 23.45 -2.58
C ASP A 25 -2.88 24.90 -2.21
N LEU A 26 -4.18 25.17 -2.05
CA LEU A 26 -4.70 26.50 -1.77
C LEU A 26 -4.29 27.05 -0.39
N SER A 27 -3.71 26.23 0.50
CA SER A 27 -3.12 26.74 1.74
C SER A 27 -1.97 27.71 1.49
N TYR A 28 -1.30 27.61 0.34
CA TYR A 28 -0.23 28.53 -0.04
C TYR A 28 -0.71 29.82 -0.71
N ALA A 29 -2.00 29.94 -1.04
CA ALA A 29 -2.55 31.06 -1.81
C ALA A 29 -2.32 32.44 -1.19
N ALA A 30 -2.16 32.50 0.13
CA ALA A 30 -1.90 33.74 0.87
C ALA A 30 -0.41 34.09 0.99
N ASN A 31 0.50 33.23 0.52
CA ASN A 31 1.93 33.53 0.52
C ASN A 31 2.30 34.49 -0.61
N GLY A 32 3.50 35.07 -0.53
CA GLY A 32 4.07 35.87 -1.61
C GLY A 32 4.33 35.04 -2.88
N PRO A 33 4.72 35.68 -4.00
CA PRO A 33 5.02 34.97 -5.24
C PRO A 33 6.11 33.92 -5.04
N GLY A 34 5.92 32.74 -5.62
CA GLY A 34 6.84 31.63 -5.45
C GLY A 34 6.29 30.27 -5.84
N VAL A 35 7.12 29.26 -5.67
CA VAL A 35 6.74 27.85 -5.82
C VAL A 35 6.85 27.18 -4.45
N TYR A 36 5.76 26.58 -3.99
CA TYR A 36 5.56 26.10 -2.64
C TYR A 36 5.19 24.60 -2.60
N PRO A 37 5.47 23.92 -1.48
CA PRO A 37 6.31 24.40 -0.40
C PRO A 37 7.77 24.59 -0.87
N PHE A 38 8.51 25.44 -0.16
CA PHE A 38 9.98 25.50 -0.30
C PHE A 38 10.65 24.25 0.27
N THR A 39 9.94 23.52 1.13
CA THR A 39 10.31 22.16 1.52
C THR A 39 10.12 21.23 0.34
N VAL A 40 10.78 20.09 0.42
CA VAL A 40 11.02 19.33 -0.78
C VAL A 40 9.75 18.60 -1.26
N ALA A 41 9.50 18.59 -2.58
CA ALA A 41 8.44 17.77 -3.15
C ALA A 41 8.89 16.31 -3.10
N THR A 42 8.13 15.48 -2.38
CA THR A 42 8.35 14.04 -2.28
C THR A 42 7.42 13.36 -3.28
N PRO A 43 7.93 12.71 -4.34
CA PRO A 43 7.15 11.74 -5.08
C PRO A 43 6.79 10.61 -4.11
N ASN A 44 5.51 10.34 -3.91
CA ASN A 44 5.01 9.20 -3.15
C ASN A 44 4.28 8.23 -4.08
N CYS A 45 3.94 7.03 -3.58
CA CYS A 45 3.50 5.89 -4.38
C CYS A 45 2.22 6.10 -5.24
N GLY A 46 1.55 7.25 -5.14
CA GLY A 46 0.43 7.65 -6.00
C GLY A 46 0.62 8.99 -6.74
N ASP A 47 1.66 9.76 -6.42
CA ASP A 47 2.01 11.01 -7.11
C ASP A 47 3.36 10.84 -7.83
N THR A 48 3.29 10.37 -9.08
CA THR A 48 4.46 10.32 -9.97
C THR A 48 4.94 11.70 -10.41
N LEU A 49 4.31 12.78 -9.93
CA LEU A 49 4.45 14.13 -10.43
C LEU A 49 5.28 15.04 -9.52
N GLY A 50 5.60 14.68 -8.27
CA GLY A 50 6.37 15.58 -7.40
C GLY A 50 5.79 17.01 -7.35
N THR A 51 4.48 17.09 -7.10
CA THR A 51 3.67 18.30 -7.29
C THR A 51 4.06 19.46 -6.37
N LYS A 52 4.00 20.69 -6.89
CA LYS A 52 4.17 21.95 -6.14
C LYS A 52 3.13 22.99 -6.55
N THR A 53 2.79 23.86 -5.62
CA THR A 53 1.90 25.01 -5.84
C THR A 53 2.68 26.20 -6.35
N ILE A 54 2.20 26.85 -7.41
CA ILE A 54 2.73 28.13 -7.85
C ILE A 54 1.79 29.25 -7.43
N VAL A 55 2.37 30.32 -6.87
CA VAL A 55 1.71 31.59 -6.60
C VAL A 55 2.36 32.65 -7.47
N SER A 56 1.57 33.27 -8.33
CA SER A 56 2.01 34.31 -9.27
C SER A 56 2.35 35.64 -8.58
N ILE A 57 3.12 36.48 -9.28
CA ILE A 57 3.47 37.83 -8.85
C ILE A 57 2.34 38.82 -9.16
N THR A 58 2.07 39.77 -8.26
CA THR A 58 1.01 40.78 -8.40
C THR A 58 1.52 42.20 -8.39
N ASP A 59 1.77 42.78 -7.22
CA ASP A 59 2.13 44.16 -7.01
C ASP A 59 3.50 44.19 -6.36
N THR A 60 4.43 44.91 -6.99
CA THR A 60 5.80 45.00 -6.51
C THR A 60 6.27 46.43 -6.63
N THR A 61 6.73 46.99 -5.51
CA THR A 61 7.30 48.34 -5.49
C THR A 61 8.81 48.24 -5.63
N VAL A 62 9.33 48.88 -6.68
CA VAL A 62 10.76 48.97 -6.95
C VAL A 62 11.21 50.38 -6.62
N SER A 63 12.19 50.49 -5.73
CA SER A 63 12.81 51.76 -5.35
C SER A 63 14.05 52.02 -6.21
N ILE A 64 13.96 53.04 -7.06
CA ILE A 64 15.11 53.57 -7.79
C ILE A 64 15.79 54.58 -6.86
N THR A 65 17.06 54.39 -6.54
CA THR A 65 17.81 55.25 -5.61
C THR A 65 18.88 56.11 -6.29
N SER A 66 19.14 55.88 -7.58
CA SER A 66 20.07 56.65 -8.41
C SER A 66 19.71 56.51 -9.89
N PRO A 67 19.75 57.59 -10.71
CA PRO A 67 20.13 58.97 -10.38
C PRO A 67 19.02 59.79 -9.70
N ILE A 68 17.80 59.25 -9.61
CA ILE A 68 16.65 59.86 -8.96
C ILE A 68 16.12 58.92 -7.88
N MET A 69 15.58 59.48 -6.78
CA MET A 69 14.83 58.69 -5.80
C MET A 69 13.37 58.63 -6.23
N LEU A 70 12.92 57.46 -6.68
CA LEU A 70 11.59 57.22 -7.18
C LEU A 70 11.14 55.80 -6.83
N ASP A 71 9.98 55.68 -6.20
CA ASP A 71 9.32 54.40 -6.01
C ASP A 71 8.32 54.18 -7.15
N VAL A 72 8.45 53.06 -7.85
CA VAL A 72 7.54 52.64 -8.91
C VAL A 72 6.85 51.36 -8.45
N THR A 73 5.54 51.43 -8.25
CA THR A 73 4.70 50.24 -8.05
C THR A 73 4.32 49.67 -9.41
N ILE A 74 4.71 48.43 -9.65
CA ILE A 74 4.45 47.66 -10.85
C ILE A 74 3.31 46.69 -10.55
N TYR A 75 2.32 46.65 -11.42
CA TYR A 75 1.17 45.75 -11.35
C TYR A 75 1.29 44.73 -12.47
N TYR A 76 1.22 43.45 -12.13
CA TYR A 76 1.32 42.32 -13.07
C TYR A 76 -0.02 41.64 -13.26
N ASP A 77 -0.47 41.41 -14.51
CA ASP A 77 -1.76 40.73 -14.77
C ASP A 77 -1.62 39.25 -15.13
N SER A 78 -0.41 38.77 -15.44
CA SER A 78 -0.18 37.39 -15.88
C SER A 78 1.24 36.94 -15.57
N THR A 79 1.42 35.64 -15.35
CA THR A 79 2.73 34.98 -15.20
C THR A 79 2.80 33.75 -16.09
N ARG A 80 3.97 33.45 -16.66
CA ARG A 80 4.24 32.25 -17.47
C ARG A 80 5.58 31.62 -17.09
N VAL A 81 5.70 30.30 -17.24
CA VAL A 81 7.00 29.62 -17.21
C VAL A 81 7.56 29.59 -18.63
N MET A 82 8.80 30.06 -18.77
CA MET A 82 9.52 30.16 -20.05
C MET A 82 10.45 28.98 -20.27
N SER A 83 11.19 28.58 -19.23
CA SER A 83 12.13 27.48 -19.33
C SER A 83 12.34 26.82 -17.96
N VAL A 84 12.82 25.58 -17.98
CA VAL A 84 13.23 24.85 -16.78
C VAL A 84 14.61 24.26 -17.03
N SER A 85 15.53 24.47 -16.11
CA SER A 85 16.89 23.94 -16.17
C SER A 85 17.25 23.18 -14.90
N ASN A 86 18.34 22.41 -14.97
CA ASN A 86 18.83 21.52 -13.92
C ASN A 86 17.87 20.38 -13.53
N LEU A 87 16.93 20.01 -14.42
CA LEU A 87 16.12 18.79 -14.26
C LEU A 87 17.01 17.54 -14.30
N PRO A 88 16.78 16.55 -13.42
CA PRO A 88 17.45 15.27 -13.51
C PRO A 88 17.20 14.58 -14.86
N PRO A 89 18.20 13.89 -15.45
CA PRO A 89 18.02 13.16 -16.69
C PRO A 89 16.86 12.14 -16.61
N GLY A 90 15.99 12.13 -17.62
CA GLY A 90 14.84 11.22 -17.70
C GLY A 90 13.57 11.74 -17.01
N LEU A 91 13.66 12.85 -16.27
CA LEU A 91 12.49 13.56 -15.76
C LEU A 91 12.07 14.71 -16.69
N SER A 92 10.81 15.12 -16.57
CA SER A 92 10.16 16.17 -17.36
C SER A 92 9.35 17.09 -16.45
N PHE A 93 9.15 18.34 -16.83
CA PHE A 93 8.38 19.33 -16.06
C PHE A 93 7.05 19.63 -16.76
N GLY A 94 5.99 19.75 -15.97
CA GLY A 94 4.64 20.08 -16.42
C GLY A 94 3.96 21.09 -15.52
N THR A 95 2.82 21.61 -15.98
CA THR A 95 1.98 22.59 -15.29
C THR A 95 0.51 22.23 -15.47
N ASP A 96 -0.37 22.76 -14.62
CA ASP A 96 -1.82 22.60 -14.75
C ASP A 96 -2.45 23.36 -15.94
N VAL A 97 -1.66 24.15 -16.66
CA VAL A 97 -2.08 24.97 -17.82
C VAL A 97 -1.33 24.58 -19.12
N ASP A 98 -0.68 23.42 -19.14
CA ASP A 98 0.10 22.89 -20.27
C ASP A 98 -0.73 22.59 -21.53
N GLY A 99 -2.04 22.38 -21.39
CA GLY A 99 -2.99 22.17 -22.48
C GLY A 99 -3.21 23.38 -23.40
N VAL A 100 -2.65 24.56 -23.05
CA VAL A 100 -2.84 25.83 -23.77
C VAL A 100 -1.51 26.45 -24.21
N THR A 101 -0.54 25.61 -24.59
CA THR A 101 0.86 26.02 -24.87
C THR A 101 1.13 26.47 -26.31
N ASN A 102 2.15 27.32 -26.48
CA ASN A 102 2.75 27.67 -27.77
C ASN A 102 4.19 28.19 -27.56
N ALA A 103 4.88 28.58 -28.63
CA ALA A 103 6.29 29.03 -28.55
C ALA A 103 6.53 30.19 -27.58
N ASN A 104 5.52 31.02 -27.29
CA ASN A 104 5.61 32.13 -26.36
C ASN A 104 5.14 31.78 -24.93
N ILE A 105 4.42 30.67 -24.74
CA ILE A 105 3.95 30.18 -23.43
C ILE A 105 4.17 28.66 -23.38
N PRO A 106 5.44 28.20 -23.36
CA PRO A 106 5.78 26.79 -23.53
C PRO A 106 5.22 25.87 -22.43
N TYR A 107 4.86 26.44 -21.28
CA TYR A 107 4.24 25.75 -20.15
C TYR A 107 2.92 26.41 -19.71
N GLY A 108 2.26 27.14 -20.62
CA GLY A 108 1.04 27.89 -20.35
C GLY A 108 1.29 29.16 -19.55
N ALA A 109 0.20 29.82 -19.16
CA ALA A 109 0.24 31.06 -18.39
C ALA A 109 -0.94 31.13 -17.41
N TRP A 110 -0.70 31.70 -16.25
CA TRP A 110 -1.72 32.00 -15.25
C TRP A 110 -2.06 33.48 -15.30
N VAL A 111 -3.37 33.78 -15.38
CA VAL A 111 -3.89 35.15 -15.39
C VAL A 111 -4.31 35.51 -13.97
N ASN A 112 -3.76 36.59 -13.45
CA ASN A 112 -4.10 37.11 -12.14
C ASN A 112 -5.55 37.57 -12.09
N GLY A 113 -6.18 37.38 -10.93
CA GLY A 113 -7.53 37.86 -10.68
C GLY A 113 -7.57 39.36 -10.37
N GLY A 114 -8.78 39.90 -10.30
CA GLY A 114 -9.01 41.29 -9.94
C GLY A 114 -8.69 42.27 -11.08
N SER A 115 -8.46 43.53 -10.70
CA SER A 115 -8.17 44.61 -11.64
C SER A 115 -7.36 45.68 -10.93
N PHE A 116 -6.46 46.36 -11.66
CA PHE A 116 -5.71 47.50 -11.12
C PHE A 116 -6.62 48.46 -10.30
N PRO A 117 -6.20 48.88 -9.09
CA PRO A 117 -4.95 48.57 -8.40
C PRO A 117 -4.99 47.29 -7.55
N ASN A 118 -6.10 46.56 -7.51
CA ASN A 118 -6.30 45.39 -6.64
C ASN A 118 -6.19 44.10 -7.44
N ILE A 119 -4.96 43.74 -7.80
CA ILE A 119 -4.69 42.47 -8.49
C ILE A 119 -4.47 41.38 -7.44
N THR A 120 -5.12 40.23 -7.63
CA THR A 120 -4.96 39.05 -6.76
C THR A 120 -4.15 37.97 -7.48
N PRO A 121 -3.22 37.28 -6.79
CA PRO A 121 -2.38 36.30 -7.45
C PRO A 121 -3.22 35.14 -7.97
N ALA A 122 -2.95 34.72 -9.20
CA ALA A 122 -3.31 33.39 -9.63
C ALA A 122 -2.53 32.34 -8.83
N VAL A 123 -3.22 31.25 -8.50
CA VAL A 123 -2.67 30.08 -7.83
C VAL A 123 -2.87 28.90 -8.77
N GLY A 124 -1.78 28.18 -9.02
CA GLY A 124 -1.77 27.05 -9.94
C GLY A 124 -0.83 25.96 -9.46
N CYS A 125 -0.52 25.03 -10.35
CA CYS A 125 0.26 23.87 -10.02
C CYS A 125 1.35 23.57 -11.06
N VAL A 126 2.52 23.16 -10.57
CA VAL A 126 3.67 22.72 -11.35
C VAL A 126 4.15 21.38 -10.82
N TYR A 127 4.75 20.56 -11.67
CA TYR A 127 5.10 19.20 -11.30
C TYR A 127 6.26 18.66 -12.15
N VAL A 128 7.01 17.70 -11.62
CA VAL A 128 8.06 16.96 -12.30
C VAL A 128 7.67 15.49 -12.41
N HIS A 129 7.66 14.92 -13.59
CA HIS A 129 7.24 13.54 -13.81
C HIS A 129 8.27 12.74 -14.63
N GLY A 130 8.19 11.42 -14.55
CA GLY A 130 9.06 10.52 -15.29
C GLY A 130 8.83 9.07 -14.85
N PRO A 131 9.41 8.09 -15.56
CA PRO A 131 9.35 6.70 -15.14
C PRO A 131 10.09 6.51 -13.79
N GLU A 132 9.69 5.51 -13.02
CA GLU A 132 10.32 5.15 -11.75
C GLU A 132 11.85 4.97 -11.87
N SER A 133 12.31 4.39 -12.98
CA SER A 133 13.74 4.23 -13.26
C SER A 133 14.51 5.54 -13.36
N ALA A 134 13.88 6.64 -13.82
CA ALA A 134 14.50 7.96 -13.88
C ALA A 134 14.61 8.58 -12.48
N TRP A 135 13.59 8.40 -11.64
CA TRP A 135 13.61 8.81 -10.24
C TRP A 135 14.70 8.07 -9.45
N LEU A 136 14.79 6.75 -9.62
CA LEU A 136 15.85 5.92 -9.01
C LEU A 136 17.24 6.33 -9.49
N ALA A 137 17.43 6.64 -10.78
CA ALA A 137 18.71 7.11 -11.29
C ALA A 137 19.10 8.47 -10.68
N ALA A 138 18.12 9.35 -10.50
CA ALA A 138 18.31 10.67 -9.92
C ALA A 138 18.70 10.62 -8.43
N GLN A 139 18.40 9.55 -7.70
CA GLN A 139 18.83 9.38 -6.29
C GLN A 139 20.34 9.47 -6.07
N SER A 140 21.12 9.11 -7.09
CA SER A 140 22.59 9.11 -7.02
C SER A 140 23.23 10.48 -7.26
N GLY A 141 22.45 11.50 -7.63
CA GLY A 141 22.92 12.85 -7.95
C GLY A 141 22.46 13.93 -6.97
N GLY A 142 22.65 15.20 -7.35
CA GLY A 142 22.36 16.34 -6.48
C GLY A 142 23.30 16.44 -5.28
N THR A 143 23.01 17.35 -4.35
CA THR A 143 23.70 17.39 -3.03
C THR A 143 22.87 16.57 -2.06
N SER A 144 23.30 15.33 -1.79
CA SER A 144 22.57 14.38 -0.93
C SER A 144 21.17 14.02 -1.44
N GLY A 145 20.97 13.81 -2.75
CA GLY A 145 19.67 13.47 -3.34
C GLY A 145 18.78 14.68 -3.66
N VAL A 146 19.19 15.89 -3.27
CA VAL A 146 18.44 17.12 -3.58
C VAL A 146 18.98 17.81 -4.83
N TYR A 147 18.10 18.00 -5.81
CA TYR A 147 18.29 18.82 -7.00
C TYR A 147 17.68 20.20 -6.78
N THR A 148 18.36 21.24 -7.24
CA THR A 148 17.77 22.58 -7.34
C THR A 148 17.45 22.83 -8.80
N ILE A 149 16.19 22.62 -9.18
CA ILE A 149 15.74 23.01 -10.52
C ILE A 149 15.58 24.52 -10.55
N GLN A 150 15.92 25.13 -11.68
CA GLN A 150 15.75 26.55 -11.88
C GLN A 150 14.62 26.73 -12.89
N VAL A 151 13.53 27.33 -12.42
CA VAL A 151 12.36 27.65 -13.24
C VAL A 151 12.43 29.13 -13.60
N GLU A 152 12.48 29.40 -14.90
CA GLU A 152 12.52 30.74 -15.45
C GLU A 152 11.09 31.22 -15.72
N TYR A 153 10.70 32.25 -14.99
CA TYR A 153 9.40 32.89 -15.04
C TYR A 153 9.46 34.22 -15.76
N ASP A 154 8.34 34.57 -16.36
CA ASP A 154 8.13 35.89 -16.92
C ASP A 154 6.76 36.41 -16.50
N ALA A 155 6.66 37.72 -16.32
CA ALA A 155 5.49 38.38 -15.76
C ALA A 155 5.12 39.58 -16.62
N ARG A 156 3.84 39.73 -16.90
CA ARG A 156 3.33 40.79 -17.78
C ARG A 156 2.93 42.01 -16.96
N ILE A 157 3.57 43.14 -17.25
CA ILE A 157 3.29 44.42 -16.61
C ILE A 157 2.00 44.97 -17.22
N VAL A 158 0.94 45.11 -16.43
CA VAL A 158 -0.31 45.74 -16.90
C VAL A 158 -0.29 47.24 -16.69
N GLN A 159 0.35 47.71 -15.61
CA GLN A 159 0.42 49.12 -15.28
C GLN A 159 1.57 49.42 -14.33
N THR A 160 2.07 50.66 -14.37
CA THR A 160 3.05 51.19 -13.42
C THR A 160 2.53 52.48 -12.78
N VAL A 161 2.89 52.72 -11.52
CA VAL A 161 2.57 53.95 -10.78
C VAL A 161 3.82 54.46 -10.07
N PRO A 162 4.37 55.64 -10.44
CA PRO A 162 3.97 56.46 -11.57
C PRO A 162 4.18 55.74 -12.92
N ASP A 163 3.51 56.22 -13.97
CA ASP A 163 3.63 55.65 -15.32
C ASP A 163 5.05 55.84 -15.86
N VAL A 164 5.71 54.73 -16.19
CA VAL A 164 7.06 54.70 -16.78
C VAL A 164 7.07 54.26 -18.24
N SER A 165 5.92 54.26 -18.93
CA SER A 165 5.83 53.92 -20.35
C SER A 165 6.77 54.72 -21.25
N ALA A 166 7.01 55.99 -20.92
CA ALA A 166 7.95 56.86 -21.61
C ALA A 166 9.42 56.43 -21.48
N PHE A 167 9.76 55.59 -20.50
CA PHE A 167 11.08 55.01 -20.30
C PHE A 167 11.26 53.65 -21.01
N GLY A 168 10.36 53.29 -21.92
CA GLY A 168 10.45 52.05 -22.69
C GLY A 168 9.80 50.85 -22.02
N VAL A 169 8.96 51.06 -21.00
CA VAL A 169 8.18 50.01 -20.33
C VAL A 169 6.68 50.28 -20.51
N PRO A 170 6.13 50.16 -21.74
CA PRO A 170 4.72 50.38 -21.96
C PRO A 170 3.85 49.33 -21.26
N ASN A 171 2.60 49.70 -20.97
CA ASN A 171 1.63 48.77 -20.41
C ASN A 171 1.40 47.59 -21.36
N GLY A 172 1.37 46.38 -20.81
CA GLY A 172 1.25 45.11 -21.52
C GLY A 172 2.59 44.46 -21.87
N THR A 173 3.73 45.07 -21.53
CA THR A 173 5.07 44.53 -21.76
C THR A 173 5.39 43.40 -20.78
N TRP A 174 5.99 42.32 -21.31
CA TRP A 174 6.56 41.26 -20.48
C TRP A 174 7.88 41.71 -19.87
N LEU A 175 8.16 41.30 -18.64
CA LEU A 175 9.38 41.70 -17.96
C LEU A 175 10.63 41.26 -18.74
N SER A 176 10.58 40.11 -19.41
CA SER A 176 11.66 39.65 -20.31
C SER A 176 11.96 40.59 -21.48
N ASP A 177 10.97 41.38 -21.91
CA ASP A 177 11.09 42.33 -23.02
C ASP A 177 11.51 43.74 -22.55
N VAL A 178 11.54 43.98 -21.24
CA VAL A 178 12.08 45.21 -20.67
C VAL A 178 13.61 45.19 -20.78
N ASP A 179 14.21 46.32 -21.14
CA ASP A 179 15.67 46.44 -21.20
C ASP A 179 16.29 46.06 -19.83
N PRO A 180 17.30 45.18 -19.80
CA PRO A 180 17.97 44.81 -18.55
C PRO A 180 18.52 45.99 -17.75
N MET A 181 18.85 47.11 -18.42
CA MET A 181 19.26 48.35 -17.75
C MET A 181 18.17 48.94 -16.84
N PHE A 182 16.91 48.66 -17.11
CA PHE A 182 15.76 49.07 -16.30
C PHE A 182 15.27 47.95 -15.35
N GLY A 183 16.06 46.91 -15.15
CA GLY A 183 15.68 45.76 -14.32
C GLY A 183 14.76 44.76 -15.03
N GLY A 184 14.72 44.81 -16.37
CA GLY A 184 14.06 43.78 -17.17
C GLY A 184 14.83 42.46 -17.21
N GLY A 185 14.17 41.44 -17.75
CA GLY A 185 14.65 40.07 -17.81
C GLY A 185 13.66 39.09 -17.18
N SER A 186 14.08 37.83 -17.10
CA SER A 186 13.27 36.77 -16.51
C SER A 186 13.54 36.60 -15.01
N ILE A 187 12.52 36.20 -14.26
CA ILE A 187 12.60 35.89 -12.84
C ILE A 187 13.01 34.43 -12.70
N ASN A 188 14.08 34.16 -11.96
CA ASN A 188 14.55 32.79 -11.74
C ASN A 188 14.15 32.33 -10.33
N ILE A 189 13.37 31.25 -10.25
CA ILE A 189 12.98 30.63 -8.99
C ILE A 189 13.67 29.29 -8.88
N ASN A 190 14.44 29.14 -7.80
CA ASN A 190 15.07 27.88 -7.43
C ASN A 190 14.07 27.02 -6.67
N VAL A 191 13.82 25.83 -7.18
CA VAL A 191 12.88 24.87 -6.60
C VAL A 191 13.65 23.61 -6.20
N PRO A 192 13.78 23.31 -4.90
CA PRO A 192 14.41 22.08 -4.46
C PRO A 192 13.47 20.88 -4.69
N ILE A 193 14.04 19.81 -5.24
CA ILE A 193 13.42 18.50 -5.50
C ILE A 193 14.32 17.43 -4.88
N ASP A 194 13.74 16.52 -4.10
CA ASP A 194 14.44 15.44 -3.42
C ASP A 194 14.06 14.17 -4.16
N THR A 195 15.07 13.54 -4.73
CA THR A 195 14.91 12.27 -5.42
C THR A 195 14.99 11.11 -4.44
N TYR A 196 15.35 11.39 -3.19
CA TYR A 196 15.45 10.49 -2.05
C TYR A 196 14.33 10.78 -1.05
N PRO A 197 13.07 10.37 -1.30
CA PRO A 197 12.10 10.37 -0.21
C PRO A 197 12.69 9.51 0.90
N SER A 198 12.87 10.09 2.10
CA SER A 198 13.23 9.30 3.29
C SER A 198 12.28 8.11 3.34
N VAL A 199 12.85 6.91 3.17
CA VAL A 199 12.20 5.60 3.04
C VAL A 199 10.69 5.68 3.20
N GLN A 200 9.97 5.66 2.07
CA GLN A 200 8.53 5.41 2.07
C GLN A 200 8.32 4.12 2.87
N PHE A 201 7.42 4.19 3.85
CA PHE A 201 6.96 3.03 4.59
C PHE A 201 6.72 1.86 3.61
N GLU A 202 7.38 0.71 3.83
CA GLU A 202 7.17 -0.51 3.03
C GLU A 202 6.46 -1.52 3.94
N LEU A 203 5.27 -1.94 3.53
CA LEU A 203 4.55 -2.97 4.26
C LEU A 203 5.13 -4.33 3.87
N ASP A 204 5.70 -5.03 4.86
CA ASP A 204 6.15 -6.41 4.72
C ASP A 204 5.00 -7.34 5.12
N THR A 205 5.23 -8.64 5.00
CA THR A 205 4.30 -9.71 5.37
C THR A 205 3.85 -9.56 6.82
N ILE A 206 2.56 -9.77 7.08
CA ILE A 206 2.01 -9.83 8.44
C ILE A 206 2.70 -10.94 9.25
N ILE A 207 3.16 -10.61 10.45
CA ILE A 207 3.73 -11.56 11.40
C ILE A 207 2.63 -12.04 12.34
N GLY A 208 2.41 -13.36 12.38
CA GLY A 208 1.47 -14.03 13.27
C GLY A 208 1.21 -15.47 12.82
N ASP A 209 0.50 -16.24 13.63
CA ASP A 209 0.22 -17.65 13.33
C ASP A 209 -0.83 -17.77 12.22
N SER A 210 -0.50 -18.52 11.17
CA SER A 210 -1.40 -18.85 10.04
C SER A 210 -2.20 -20.13 10.27
N VAL A 211 -1.92 -20.84 11.36
CA VAL A 211 -2.57 -22.08 11.78
C VAL A 211 -2.90 -21.97 13.26
N VAL A 212 -4.19 -21.95 13.60
CA VAL A 212 -4.67 -21.60 14.95
C VAL A 212 -5.78 -22.55 15.41
N ASP A 213 -5.89 -22.78 16.71
CA ASP A 213 -6.92 -23.64 17.31
C ASP A 213 -8.25 -22.88 17.47
N ALA A 214 -9.34 -23.60 17.74
CA ALA A 214 -10.61 -22.99 18.09
C ALA A 214 -10.53 -22.34 19.49
N VAL A 215 -11.03 -21.11 19.58
CA VAL A 215 -11.12 -20.33 20.83
C VAL A 215 -9.74 -19.96 21.38
N THR A 216 -8.89 -19.37 20.55
CA THR A 216 -7.58 -18.83 20.96
C THR A 216 -7.46 -17.33 20.70
N PHE A 217 -6.57 -16.70 21.46
CA PHE A 217 -6.17 -15.30 21.27
C PHE A 217 -4.82 -15.30 20.57
N GLU A 218 -4.74 -14.59 19.45
CA GLU A 218 -3.53 -14.51 18.63
C GLU A 218 -3.19 -13.05 18.33
N THR A 219 -1.89 -12.75 18.30
CA THR A 219 -1.37 -11.43 17.97
C THR A 219 -0.89 -11.40 16.53
N TYR A 220 -1.32 -10.39 15.77
CA TYR A 220 -0.83 -10.11 14.42
C TYR A 220 -0.17 -8.74 14.37
N THR A 221 1.02 -8.67 13.77
CA THR A 221 1.83 -7.46 13.68
C THR A 221 2.16 -7.14 12.24
N ALA A 222 2.03 -5.87 11.86
CA ALA A 222 2.48 -5.31 10.58
C ALA A 222 3.77 -4.51 10.76
N THR A 223 4.46 -4.20 9.65
CA THR A 223 5.63 -3.31 9.67
C THR A 223 5.30 -2.01 10.40
N PRO A 224 6.10 -1.58 11.40
CA PRO A 224 5.87 -0.31 12.09
C PRO A 224 6.29 0.89 11.21
N GLY A 225 5.67 2.05 11.41
CA GLY A 225 6.07 3.31 10.78
C GLY A 225 5.05 3.93 9.81
N ALA A 226 3.88 3.33 9.63
CA ALA A 226 2.78 3.96 8.87
C ALA A 226 2.12 5.08 9.68
N ALA A 227 1.46 6.01 8.98
CA ALA A 227 0.68 7.08 9.60
C ALA A 227 -0.59 6.56 10.33
N GLY A 228 -1.08 5.39 9.92
CA GLY A 228 -2.26 4.72 10.48
C GLY A 228 -2.39 3.29 9.96
N TYR A 229 -3.22 2.49 10.64
CA TYR A 229 -3.49 1.10 10.31
C TYR A 229 -4.99 0.82 10.40
N PHE A 230 -5.53 0.11 9.43
CA PHE A 230 -6.90 -0.35 9.41
C PHE A 230 -6.93 -1.86 9.20
N TRP A 231 -7.30 -2.58 10.25
CA TRP A 231 -7.34 -4.04 10.23
C TRP A 231 -8.74 -4.55 9.95
N THR A 232 -8.83 -5.57 9.09
CA THR A 232 -10.05 -6.33 8.82
C THR A 232 -9.78 -7.80 9.10
N VAL A 233 -10.64 -8.44 9.90
CA VAL A 233 -10.55 -9.87 10.22
C VAL A 233 -11.84 -10.57 9.83
N THR A 234 -11.72 -11.67 9.10
CA THR A 234 -12.82 -12.57 8.75
C THR A 234 -12.63 -13.91 9.45
N GLY A 235 -13.68 -14.43 10.09
CA GLY A 235 -13.64 -15.71 10.83
C GLY A 235 -13.14 -15.62 12.27
N GLY A 236 -12.72 -14.43 12.70
CA GLY A 236 -12.36 -14.08 14.08
C GLY A 236 -12.85 -12.67 14.42
N ALA A 237 -12.60 -12.23 15.65
CA ALA A 237 -12.97 -10.90 16.14
C ALA A 237 -11.73 -10.17 16.66
N ILE A 238 -11.50 -8.93 16.21
CA ILE A 238 -10.46 -8.07 16.78
C ILE A 238 -10.91 -7.65 18.19
N ILE A 239 -10.11 -7.97 19.20
CA ILE A 239 -10.39 -7.67 20.61
C ILE A 239 -9.67 -6.39 21.05
N SER A 240 -8.49 -6.10 20.49
CA SER A 240 -7.74 -4.87 20.77
C SER A 240 -6.76 -4.50 19.63
N GLY A 241 -6.25 -3.26 19.64
CA GLY A 241 -5.20 -2.81 18.71
C GLY A 241 -5.64 -2.21 17.37
N GLN A 242 -6.95 -1.97 17.14
CA GLN A 242 -7.38 -1.27 15.92
C GLN A 242 -6.74 0.14 15.85
N GLY A 243 -6.23 0.51 14.68
CA GLY A 243 -5.49 1.78 14.51
C GLY A 243 -3.98 1.68 14.79
N SER A 244 -3.47 0.60 15.38
CA SER A 244 -2.04 0.38 15.62
C SER A 244 -1.42 -0.65 14.67
N ASN A 245 -0.10 -0.76 14.66
CA ASN A 245 0.65 -1.74 13.85
C ASN A 245 0.54 -3.18 14.39
N GLU A 246 -0.22 -3.39 15.46
CA GLU A 246 -0.43 -4.68 16.13
C GLU A 246 -1.89 -4.79 16.57
N ILE A 247 -2.49 -5.96 16.38
CA ILE A 247 -3.85 -6.31 16.83
C ILE A 247 -3.85 -7.63 17.59
N GLU A 248 -4.80 -7.77 18.51
CA GLU A 248 -5.15 -9.04 19.15
C GLU A 248 -6.50 -9.53 18.59
N VAL A 249 -6.52 -10.79 18.15
CA VAL A 249 -7.66 -11.42 17.51
C VAL A 249 -8.10 -12.64 18.32
N LEU A 250 -9.39 -12.72 18.62
CA LEU A 250 -10.04 -13.92 19.15
C LEU A 250 -10.60 -14.74 17.99
N TRP A 251 -10.11 -15.98 17.86
CA TRP A 251 -10.60 -16.92 16.85
C TRP A 251 -11.70 -17.82 17.41
N GLU A 252 -12.95 -17.58 17.01
CA GLU A 252 -14.09 -18.44 17.35
C GLU A 252 -14.54 -19.22 16.09
N PHE A 253 -13.79 -20.25 15.70
CA PHE A 253 -14.08 -20.95 14.44
C PHE A 253 -15.42 -21.70 14.46
N GLY A 254 -16.26 -21.38 13.48
CA GLY A 254 -17.29 -22.27 12.91
C GLY A 254 -17.03 -22.65 11.45
N ASN A 255 -15.93 -22.18 10.86
CA ASN A 255 -15.52 -22.34 9.46
C ASN A 255 -14.01 -22.68 9.41
N PRO A 256 -13.50 -23.42 8.41
CA PRO A 256 -12.11 -23.91 8.43
C PRO A 256 -11.06 -22.85 8.04
N THR A 257 -11.49 -21.68 7.57
CA THR A 257 -10.62 -20.62 7.04
C THR A 257 -11.03 -19.25 7.57
N GLY A 258 -10.05 -18.48 8.01
CA GLY A 258 -10.14 -17.05 8.32
C GLY A 258 -9.19 -16.22 7.46
N LEU A 259 -9.26 -14.91 7.61
CA LEU A 259 -8.41 -13.96 6.89
C LEU A 259 -8.09 -12.79 7.82
N VAL A 260 -6.83 -12.37 7.84
CA VAL A 260 -6.40 -11.11 8.47
C VAL A 260 -5.85 -10.22 7.37
N GLU A 261 -6.41 -9.03 7.24
CA GLU A 261 -5.98 -8.00 6.29
C GLU A 261 -5.61 -6.73 7.05
N VAL A 262 -4.54 -6.07 6.63
CA VAL A 262 -4.15 -4.75 7.13
C VAL A 262 -4.02 -3.80 5.95
N VAL A 263 -4.58 -2.61 6.10
CA VAL A 263 -4.31 -1.46 5.24
C VAL A 263 -3.54 -0.45 6.07
N ALA A 264 -2.31 -0.12 5.65
CA ALA A 264 -1.43 0.79 6.36
C ALA A 264 -1.19 2.05 5.52
N GLY A 265 -1.49 3.23 6.08
CA GLY A 265 -1.46 4.51 5.37
C GLY A 265 -2.09 5.67 6.16
N ASP A 266 -2.21 6.83 5.52
CA ASP A 266 -2.75 8.08 6.08
C ASP A 266 -4.21 8.37 5.69
N GLY A 267 -4.91 7.38 5.10
CA GLY A 267 -6.25 7.56 4.56
C GLY A 267 -6.30 8.31 3.23
N GLN A 268 -5.15 8.50 2.57
CA GLN A 268 -5.01 9.08 1.23
C GLN A 268 -4.38 8.07 0.26
N SER A 269 -3.69 8.51 -0.80
CA SER A 269 -3.18 7.68 -1.90
C SER A 269 -1.96 6.80 -1.57
N CYS A 270 -1.58 6.64 -0.28
CA CYS A 270 -0.43 5.85 0.17
C CYS A 270 -0.86 4.74 1.13
N GLU A 271 -1.86 3.96 0.72
CA GLU A 271 -2.29 2.76 1.42
C GLU A 271 -1.62 1.53 0.81
N GLN A 272 -0.90 0.79 1.62
CA GLN A 272 -0.45 -0.57 1.28
C GLN A 272 -1.32 -1.57 2.02
N SER A 273 -1.63 -2.67 1.35
CA SER A 273 -2.43 -3.74 1.93
C SER A 273 -1.65 -5.05 1.93
N GLU A 274 -1.74 -5.78 3.03
CA GLU A 274 -1.23 -7.14 3.14
C GLU A 274 -2.30 -8.04 3.76
N SER A 275 -2.25 -9.32 3.43
CA SER A 275 -3.20 -10.31 3.92
C SER A 275 -2.53 -11.63 4.28
N VAL A 276 -3.00 -12.26 5.35
CA VAL A 276 -2.60 -13.62 5.71
C VAL A 276 -3.85 -14.49 5.85
N ILE A 277 -3.84 -15.62 5.14
CA ILE A 277 -4.89 -16.64 5.24
C ILE A 277 -4.66 -17.45 6.52
N ILE A 278 -5.72 -17.59 7.29
CA ILE A 278 -5.70 -18.32 8.56
C ILE A 278 -6.44 -19.64 8.36
N THR A 279 -5.83 -20.72 8.82
CA THR A 279 -6.44 -22.05 8.79
C THR A 279 -6.72 -22.52 10.21
N SER A 280 -7.93 -23.01 10.43
CA SER A 280 -8.26 -23.64 11.71
C SER A 280 -7.69 -25.05 11.71
N ILE A 281 -6.87 -25.36 12.71
CA ILE A 281 -6.73 -26.74 13.16
C ILE A 281 -7.92 -27.05 14.04
N THR A 282 -9.10 -27.24 13.44
CA THR A 282 -10.08 -28.08 14.12
C THR A 282 -9.33 -29.38 14.41
N ALA A 283 -9.29 -29.81 15.66
CA ALA A 283 -8.99 -31.18 15.98
C ALA A 283 -10.10 -32.03 15.34
N SER A 284 -10.03 -32.19 14.02
CA SER A 284 -10.61 -33.31 13.31
C SER A 284 -10.14 -34.51 14.11
N ILE A 285 -11.09 -35.34 14.51
CA ILE A 285 -10.83 -36.67 15.05
C ILE A 285 -9.70 -37.23 14.21
N PHE A 286 -8.52 -37.41 14.81
CA PHE A 286 -7.46 -38.15 14.16
C PHE A 286 -8.12 -39.45 13.70
N GLU A 287 -8.20 -39.68 12.40
CA GLU A 287 -8.32 -41.04 11.89
C GLU A 287 -7.01 -41.71 12.29
N THR A 288 -6.93 -42.15 13.55
CA THR A 288 -5.90 -43.09 13.96
C THR A 288 -6.09 -44.27 13.02
N ALA A 289 -5.05 -44.65 12.28
CA ALA A 289 -5.15 -45.69 11.26
C ALA A 289 -5.91 -46.89 11.84
N THR A 290 -6.93 -47.37 11.14
CA THR A 290 -7.69 -48.53 11.62
C THR A 290 -6.75 -49.73 11.59
N LEU A 291 -6.44 -50.31 12.75
CA LEU A 291 -5.61 -51.51 12.82
C LEU A 291 -6.42 -52.70 12.28
N ASN A 292 -5.85 -53.45 11.36
CA ASN A 292 -6.40 -54.75 10.96
C ASN A 292 -6.28 -55.70 12.16
N THR A 293 -7.41 -56.01 12.79
CA THR A 293 -7.50 -56.94 13.92
C THR A 293 -8.41 -58.11 13.61
N ARG A 294 -8.00 -59.32 14.02
CA ARG A 294 -8.84 -60.53 13.98
C ARG A 294 -9.00 -61.06 15.38
N VAL A 295 -10.24 -61.19 15.83
CA VAL A 295 -10.57 -61.70 17.18
C VAL A 295 -11.37 -62.98 17.05
N TYR A 296 -10.83 -64.09 17.57
CA TYR A 296 -11.47 -65.40 17.43
C TYR A 296 -11.19 -66.36 18.60
N PRO A 297 -12.13 -67.30 18.89
CA PRO A 297 -13.47 -67.36 18.32
C PRO A 297 -14.34 -66.21 18.87
N ASN A 298 -15.31 -65.77 18.08
CA ASN A 298 -16.32 -64.81 18.51
C ASN A 298 -17.67 -65.23 17.91
N PRO A 299 -18.61 -65.76 18.71
CA PRO A 299 -18.61 -65.84 20.18
C PRO A 299 -17.57 -66.80 20.80
N SER A 300 -17.26 -66.63 22.09
CA SER A 300 -16.37 -67.53 22.89
C SER A 300 -16.97 -67.87 24.25
N ASN A 301 -16.49 -68.94 24.90
CA ASN A 301 -16.85 -69.35 26.27
C ASN A 301 -15.88 -68.79 27.34
N GLY A 302 -15.03 -67.83 26.99
CA GLY A 302 -14.12 -67.18 27.94
C GLY A 302 -12.82 -66.71 27.32
N ILE A 303 -12.25 -67.47 26.39
CA ILE A 303 -10.90 -67.20 25.86
C ILE A 303 -10.98 -66.67 24.42
N PHE A 304 -10.37 -65.51 24.16
CA PHE A 304 -10.29 -64.89 22.84
C PHE A 304 -8.83 -64.77 22.41
N ASN A 305 -8.54 -65.10 21.15
CA ASN A 305 -7.24 -64.81 20.53
C ASN A 305 -7.38 -63.55 19.69
N ILE A 306 -6.45 -62.62 19.88
CA ILE A 306 -6.38 -61.34 19.19
C ILE A 306 -5.14 -61.37 18.31
N GLU A 307 -5.34 -61.23 17.01
CA GLU A 307 -4.27 -61.18 16.00
C GLU A 307 -4.23 -59.77 15.39
N LEU A 308 -3.04 -59.17 15.34
CA LEU A 308 -2.74 -57.87 14.76
C LEU A 308 -1.59 -57.98 13.74
N GLU A 309 -1.60 -57.12 12.73
CA GLU A 309 -0.54 -57.05 11.72
C GLU A 309 0.73 -56.30 12.21
N THR A 310 0.75 -55.85 13.46
CA THR A 310 1.90 -55.20 14.12
C THR A 310 2.36 -55.97 15.35
N SER A 311 3.65 -55.85 15.70
CA SER A 311 4.24 -56.36 16.93
C SER A 311 4.51 -55.26 17.98
N ASP A 312 4.03 -54.04 17.75
CA ASP A 312 4.23 -52.90 18.65
C ASP A 312 3.57 -53.11 20.02
N MET A 313 3.84 -52.19 20.93
CA MET A 313 3.14 -52.14 22.21
C MET A 313 1.67 -51.73 21.98
N VAL A 314 0.75 -52.57 22.45
CA VAL A 314 -0.70 -52.41 22.32
C VAL A 314 -1.30 -52.18 23.69
N SER A 315 -2.08 -51.12 23.83
CA SER A 315 -2.97 -50.90 24.97
C SER A 315 -4.33 -51.55 24.68
N LEU A 316 -4.68 -52.57 25.45
CA LEU A 316 -5.93 -53.30 25.36
C LEU A 316 -6.88 -52.85 26.48
N SER A 317 -8.14 -52.60 26.12
CA SER A 317 -9.21 -52.37 27.09
C SER A 317 -10.50 -53.05 26.66
N VAL A 318 -11.17 -53.70 27.60
CA VAL A 318 -12.47 -54.35 27.41
C VAL A 318 -13.51 -53.55 28.17
N MET A 319 -14.58 -53.16 27.49
CA MET A 319 -15.67 -52.38 28.06
C MET A 319 -16.98 -53.16 27.96
N ASP A 320 -17.81 -53.06 29.00
CA ASP A 320 -19.21 -53.50 28.92
C ASP A 320 -20.08 -52.50 28.14
N LEU A 321 -21.36 -52.83 27.93
CA LEU A 321 -22.30 -51.96 27.20
C LEU A 321 -22.62 -50.63 27.91
N SER A 322 -22.27 -50.47 29.19
CA SER A 322 -22.38 -49.20 29.92
C SER A 322 -21.16 -48.29 29.71
N GLY A 323 -20.13 -48.78 29.00
CA GLY A 323 -18.87 -48.08 28.80
C GLY A 323 -17.88 -48.25 29.95
N LYS A 324 -18.20 -49.09 30.95
CA LYS A 324 -17.30 -49.37 32.07
C LYS A 324 -16.18 -50.31 31.59
N ILE A 325 -14.93 -49.92 31.82
CA ILE A 325 -13.77 -50.78 31.57
C ILE A 325 -13.77 -51.92 32.59
N VAL A 326 -13.90 -53.16 32.12
CA VAL A 326 -13.91 -54.37 32.94
C VAL A 326 -12.54 -55.05 33.02
N GLN A 327 -11.69 -54.83 32.02
CA GLN A 327 -10.30 -55.29 31.98
C GLN A 327 -9.46 -54.35 31.13
N ALA A 328 -8.22 -54.09 31.54
CA ALA A 328 -7.26 -53.32 30.78
C ALA A 328 -5.84 -53.87 31.00
N GLU A 329 -5.05 -53.95 29.94
CA GLU A 329 -3.69 -54.46 29.96
C GLU A 329 -2.87 -53.88 28.81
N GLN A 330 -1.55 -54.04 28.89
CA GLN A 330 -0.64 -53.71 27.80
C GLN A 330 0.16 -54.96 27.43
N TYR A 331 0.31 -55.21 26.14
CA TYR A 331 1.11 -56.32 25.64
C TYR A 331 1.89 -55.89 24.40
N SER A 332 2.91 -56.68 24.02
CA SER A 332 3.66 -56.50 22.78
C SER A 332 3.70 -57.82 22.03
N GLY A 333 3.50 -57.78 20.72
CA GLY A 333 3.46 -58.95 19.85
C GLY A 333 2.21 -59.01 18.98
N SER A 334 2.26 -59.79 17.91
CA SER A 334 1.18 -59.89 16.91
C SER A 334 0.00 -60.75 17.34
N ILE A 335 0.17 -61.59 18.37
CA ILE A 335 -0.89 -62.47 18.89
C ILE A 335 -0.95 -62.35 20.40
N HIS A 336 -2.16 -62.18 20.94
CA HIS A 336 -2.42 -62.14 22.38
C HIS A 336 -3.65 -62.94 22.78
N ASN A 337 -3.64 -63.49 23.99
CA ASN A 337 -4.73 -64.28 24.54
C ASN A 337 -5.45 -63.51 25.65
N LEU A 338 -6.72 -63.18 25.42
CA LEU A 338 -7.57 -62.47 26.36
C LEU A 338 -8.52 -63.45 27.04
N ASP A 339 -8.42 -63.56 28.37
CA ASP A 339 -9.29 -64.41 29.19
C ASP A 339 -10.36 -63.57 29.90
N LEU A 340 -11.61 -63.76 29.49
CA LEU A 340 -12.82 -63.19 30.08
C LEU A 340 -13.68 -64.24 30.80
N SER A 341 -13.17 -65.45 31.07
CA SER A 341 -13.94 -66.55 31.68
C SER A 341 -14.54 -66.22 33.05
N GLY A 342 -13.97 -65.25 33.77
CA GLY A 342 -14.46 -64.76 35.06
C GLY A 342 -15.56 -63.69 35.00
N PHE A 343 -15.95 -63.23 33.81
CA PHE A 343 -16.92 -62.14 33.64
C PHE A 343 -18.32 -62.63 33.24
N GLU A 344 -19.32 -61.76 33.39
CA GLU A 344 -20.70 -62.09 33.06
C GLU A 344 -20.88 -62.33 31.56
N LYS A 345 -21.76 -63.27 31.20
CA LYS A 345 -22.10 -63.58 29.81
C LYS A 345 -22.77 -62.37 29.17
N GLY A 346 -22.33 -61.97 27.97
CA GLY A 346 -22.80 -60.73 27.37
C GLY A 346 -21.96 -60.22 26.20
N VAL A 347 -22.26 -58.99 25.80
CA VAL A 347 -21.57 -58.28 24.73
C VAL A 347 -20.57 -57.30 25.34
N TYR A 348 -19.35 -57.30 24.81
CA TYR A 348 -18.29 -56.39 25.19
C TYR A 348 -17.70 -55.69 23.97
N LEU A 349 -17.11 -54.51 24.21
CA LEU A 349 -16.30 -53.79 23.24
C LEU A 349 -14.83 -53.93 23.63
N LEU A 350 -14.06 -54.59 22.76
CA LEU A 350 -12.61 -54.66 22.84
C LEU A 350 -12.02 -53.48 22.07
N ARG A 351 -11.25 -52.62 22.75
CA ARG A 351 -10.50 -51.53 22.15
C ARG A 351 -9.00 -51.83 22.25
N LEU A 352 -8.32 -51.74 21.12
CA LEU A 352 -6.87 -51.88 20.95
C LEU A 352 -6.32 -50.56 20.44
N GLU A 353 -5.21 -50.11 21.01
CA GLU A 353 -4.58 -48.85 20.66
C GLU A 353 -3.06 -49.01 20.64
N THR A 354 -2.43 -48.61 19.54
CA THR A 354 -0.97 -48.50 19.38
C THR A 354 -0.60 -47.04 19.12
N THR A 355 0.70 -46.76 18.98
CA THR A 355 1.17 -45.44 18.55
C THR A 355 0.75 -45.09 17.12
N GLU A 356 0.46 -46.09 16.29
CA GLU A 356 0.14 -45.91 14.87
C GLU A 356 -1.38 -45.96 14.58
N GLY A 357 -2.17 -46.61 15.45
CA GLY A 357 -3.52 -47.01 15.10
C GLY A 357 -4.43 -47.37 16.26
N ARG A 358 -5.72 -47.48 15.98
CA ARG A 358 -6.74 -47.99 16.90
C ARG A 358 -7.62 -49.02 16.21
N ALA A 359 -8.12 -50.00 16.96
CA ALA A 359 -9.17 -50.90 16.51
C ALA A 359 -10.21 -51.12 17.61
N VAL A 360 -11.47 -51.25 17.21
CA VAL A 360 -12.57 -51.60 18.11
C VAL A 360 -13.30 -52.80 17.55
N SER A 361 -13.39 -53.87 18.34
CA SER A 361 -14.08 -55.11 18.00
C SER A 361 -15.19 -55.41 19.01
N LYS A 362 -16.38 -55.75 18.53
CA LYS A 362 -17.44 -56.32 19.36
C LYS A 362 -17.13 -57.79 19.63
N VAL A 363 -17.05 -58.20 20.90
CA VAL A 363 -16.87 -59.61 21.29
C VAL A 363 -18.07 -60.12 22.09
N ILE A 364 -18.42 -61.39 21.92
CA ILE A 364 -19.59 -62.02 22.54
C ILE A 364 -19.11 -63.17 23.43
N LEU A 365 -19.39 -63.08 24.73
CA LEU A 365 -19.08 -64.09 25.74
C LEU A 365 -20.34 -64.92 26.07
N ASN A 366 -20.26 -66.23 25.89
CA ASN A 366 -21.39 -67.18 25.96
C ASN A 366 -21.64 -67.81 27.32
#